data_AF-A0A1F9QCK4-F1
#
_entry.id   AF-A0A1F9QCK4-F1
#
_cell.length_a   1.000
_cell.length_b   1.000
_cell.length_c   1.000
_cell.angle_alpha   90.00
_cell.angle_beta   90.00
_cell.angle_gamma   90.00
#
_symmetry.space_group_name_H-M   'P 1'
#
loop_
_entity.id
_entity.type
_entity.pdbx_description
1 polymer ?
#
loop_
_entity_poly.entity_id
_entity_poly.type
_entity_poly.pdbx_seq_one_letter_code
_entity_poly.pdbx_strand_id
1 'polypeptide(L)'
;MGTKPIFKRHKNGFYVTCCFVIGLFLSGCRHFTLPASIDTDEKNYLTTTQEFVLSEDYASAAGESQRILEYYSRMPETDDVILSNYVQTSRIISLLLTHILGDIEKKLALNREILLNEKLINELAVSEKSLIKKTEIQNNKLTGLSLKIKTLEDEKKLLQNQIKRLKEIDLNSDKTMGKPGPEGPKYKAEEFMPKSDNGL
;
A
#
# COMPACT_ATOMS: atom_id res chain seq x y z
N MET A 1 -9.88 28.21 21.10
CA MET A 1 -8.67 28.81 20.50
C MET A 1 -7.77 27.67 20.05
N GLY A 2 -7.75 27.38 18.76
CA GLY A 2 -7.03 26.25 18.18
C GLY A 2 -5.83 26.73 17.37
N THR A 3 -4.65 26.21 17.67
CA THR A 3 -3.42 26.44 16.91
C THR A 3 -3.05 25.15 16.18
N LYS A 4 -3.16 25.17 14.85
CA LYS A 4 -2.59 24.17 13.93
C LYS A 4 -1.09 24.41 13.80
N PRO A 5 -0.22 23.38 13.70
CA PRO A 5 1.13 23.58 13.19
C PRO A 5 1.12 23.56 11.66
N ILE A 6 1.68 24.62 11.07
CA ILE A 6 1.96 24.74 9.64
C ILE A 6 3.31 24.06 9.39
N PHE A 7 3.30 22.81 8.92
CA PHE A 7 4.50 22.17 8.38
C PHE A 7 4.79 22.76 6.98
N LYS A 8 5.63 23.79 6.92
CA LYS A 8 6.26 24.24 5.67
C LYS A 8 7.45 23.34 5.35
N ARG A 9 7.36 22.64 4.22
CA ARG A 9 8.44 21.86 3.60
C ARG A 9 9.71 22.71 3.41
N HIS A 10 10.80 22.33 4.06
CA HIS A 10 12.16 22.64 3.60
C HIS A 10 12.83 21.32 3.21
N LYS A 11 12.60 20.86 1.96
CA LYS A 11 13.18 19.60 1.45
C LYS A 11 14.45 19.77 0.62
N ASN A 12 14.89 20.99 0.31
CA ASN A 12 16.03 21.19 -0.62
C ASN A 12 17.17 22.04 -0.04
N GLY A 13 17.09 22.50 1.21
CA GLY A 13 18.11 23.40 1.78
C GLY A 13 19.42 22.70 2.16
N PHE A 14 19.34 21.49 2.72
CA PHE A 14 20.49 20.83 3.33
C PHE A 14 21.47 20.21 2.32
N TYR A 15 20.96 19.71 1.20
CA TYR A 15 21.78 19.17 0.10
C TYR A 15 22.53 20.28 -0.64
N VAL A 16 21.88 21.43 -0.85
CA VAL A 16 22.51 22.57 -1.52
C VAL A 16 23.61 23.14 -0.64
N THR A 17 23.41 23.28 0.68
CA THR A 17 24.47 23.76 1.58
C THR A 17 25.64 22.77 1.68
N CYS A 18 25.41 21.46 1.64
CA CYS A 18 26.50 20.48 1.67
C CYS A 18 27.33 20.52 0.37
N CYS A 19 26.68 20.57 -0.80
CA CYS A 19 27.36 20.70 -2.09
C CYS A 19 28.08 22.04 -2.26
N PHE A 20 27.54 23.13 -1.69
CA PHE A 20 28.22 24.44 -1.72
C PHE A 20 29.45 24.48 -0.81
N VAL A 21 29.42 23.83 0.36
CA VAL A 21 30.59 23.74 1.25
C VAL A 21 31.67 22.87 0.62
N ILE A 22 31.31 21.74 0.01
CA ILE A 22 32.25 20.87 -0.72
C ILE A 22 32.78 21.57 -1.97
N GLY A 23 31.92 22.26 -2.74
CA GLY A 23 32.31 23.01 -3.93
C GLY A 23 33.21 24.23 -3.63
N LEU A 24 32.97 24.95 -2.53
CA LEU A 24 33.84 26.04 -2.07
C LEU A 24 35.17 25.52 -1.53
N PHE A 25 35.18 24.35 -0.89
CA PHE A 25 36.41 23.71 -0.42
C PHE A 25 37.28 23.20 -1.59
N LEU A 26 36.66 22.62 -2.62
CA LEU A 26 37.34 22.18 -3.84
C LEU A 26 37.76 23.36 -4.75
N SER A 27 37.00 24.47 -4.76
CA SER A 27 37.34 25.72 -5.45
C SER A 27 38.49 26.47 -4.77
N GLY A 28 38.54 26.48 -3.44
CA GLY A 28 39.63 27.06 -2.65
C GLY A 28 40.99 26.38 -2.88
N CYS A 29 40.98 25.11 -3.29
CA CYS A 29 42.19 24.36 -3.63
C CYS A 29 42.81 24.74 -4.99
N ARG A 30 42.15 25.57 -5.82
CA ARG A 30 42.74 26.05 -7.10
C ARG A 30 43.79 27.16 -6.92
N HIS A 31 43.97 27.71 -5.73
CA HIS A 31 44.90 28.82 -5.46
C HIS A 31 46.11 28.41 -4.61
N PHE A 32 46.26 27.13 -4.30
CA PHE A 32 47.48 26.63 -3.69
C PHE A 32 48.44 26.23 -4.82
N THR A 33 49.37 27.12 -5.16
CA THR A 33 50.51 26.75 -6.00
C THR A 33 51.24 25.61 -5.28
N LEU A 34 51.05 24.41 -5.81
CA LEU A 34 51.71 23.18 -5.38
C LEU A 34 53.23 23.43 -5.36
N PRO A 35 53.92 23.22 -4.23
CA PRO A 35 55.38 23.28 -4.20
C PRO A 35 55.94 22.24 -5.19
N ALA A 36 57.07 22.58 -5.82
CA ALA A 36 57.66 21.88 -6.95
C ALA A 36 58.18 20.45 -6.64
N SER A 37 57.83 19.86 -5.49
CA SER A 37 58.29 18.55 -5.02
C SER A 37 57.18 17.55 -4.74
N ILE A 38 55.94 17.80 -5.17
CA ILE A 38 54.90 16.77 -5.13
C ILE A 38 55.28 15.65 -6.07
N ASP A 39 55.41 14.46 -5.50
CA ASP A 39 55.71 13.23 -6.22
C ASP A 39 54.63 13.01 -7.29
N THR A 40 55.05 12.64 -8.50
CA THR A 40 54.16 12.53 -9.67
C THR A 40 52.98 11.57 -9.40
N ASP A 41 53.18 10.61 -8.51
CA ASP A 41 52.21 9.61 -8.08
C ASP A 41 51.11 10.21 -7.18
N GLU A 42 51.43 11.16 -6.32
CA GLU A 42 50.49 11.81 -5.39
C GLU A 42 49.41 12.62 -6.12
N LYS A 43 49.82 13.37 -7.15
CA LYS A 43 48.89 14.11 -8.01
C LYS A 43 47.93 13.16 -8.76
N ASN A 44 48.43 12.01 -9.18
CA ASN A 44 47.61 11.00 -9.86
C ASN A 44 46.54 10.45 -8.91
N TYR A 45 46.91 10.09 -7.67
CA TYR A 45 45.95 9.53 -6.70
C TYR A 45 44.83 10.49 -6.31
N LEU A 46 45.14 11.77 -6.11
CA LEU A 46 44.14 12.79 -5.81
C LEU A 46 43.20 13.04 -7.00
N THR A 47 43.74 13.05 -8.22
CA THR A 47 42.95 13.21 -9.45
C THR A 47 42.01 12.03 -9.65
N THR A 48 42.49 10.80 -9.46
CA THR A 48 41.70 9.58 -9.56
C THR A 48 40.60 9.51 -8.51
N THR A 49 40.88 9.88 -7.26
CA THR A 49 39.85 9.96 -6.20
C THR A 49 38.77 10.98 -6.56
N GLN A 50 39.17 12.14 -7.10
CA GLN A 50 38.23 13.16 -7.55
C GLN A 50 37.37 12.68 -8.73
N GLU A 51 37.94 11.97 -9.69
CA GLU A 51 37.21 11.38 -10.81
C GLU A 51 36.16 10.37 -10.32
N PHE A 52 36.49 9.51 -9.36
CA PHE A 52 35.54 8.57 -8.76
C PHE A 52 34.41 9.28 -8.01
N VAL A 53 34.70 10.37 -7.30
CA VAL A 53 33.64 11.18 -6.64
C VAL A 53 32.73 11.83 -7.68
N LEU A 54 33.28 12.37 -8.77
CA LEU A 54 32.51 13.01 -9.85
C LEU A 54 31.66 12.01 -10.63
N SER A 55 32.10 10.76 -10.76
CA SER A 55 31.33 9.68 -11.38
C SER A 55 30.34 8.99 -10.43
N GLU A 56 30.22 9.48 -9.18
CA GLU A 56 29.43 8.88 -8.10
C GLU A 56 29.86 7.45 -7.73
N ASP A 57 31.07 7.03 -8.11
CA ASP A 57 31.67 5.75 -7.70
C ASP A 57 32.37 5.89 -6.34
N TYR A 58 31.57 6.07 -5.30
CA TYR A 58 32.06 6.29 -3.94
C TYR A 58 32.82 5.08 -3.36
N ALA A 59 32.61 3.87 -3.89
CA ALA A 59 33.31 2.67 -3.45
C ALA A 59 34.77 2.70 -3.94
N SER A 60 34.97 2.99 -5.23
CA SER A 60 36.31 3.17 -5.80
C SER A 60 37.01 4.39 -5.20
N ALA A 61 36.28 5.49 -4.96
CA ALA A 61 36.82 6.66 -4.26
C ALA A 61 37.31 6.32 -2.83
N ALA A 62 36.54 5.52 -2.09
CA ALA A 62 36.91 5.11 -0.73
C ALA A 62 38.16 4.22 -0.74
N GLY A 63 38.24 3.28 -1.69
CA GLY A 63 39.40 2.41 -1.88
C GLY A 63 40.66 3.20 -2.22
N GLU A 64 40.57 4.16 -3.13
CA GLU A 64 41.71 5.01 -3.52
C GLU A 64 42.13 5.94 -2.36
N SER A 65 41.17 6.52 -1.64
CA SER A 65 41.46 7.33 -0.45
C SER A 65 42.16 6.52 0.66
N GLN A 66 41.81 5.24 0.82
CA GLN A 66 42.46 4.36 1.80
C GLN A 66 43.89 4.00 1.37
N ARG A 67 44.09 3.73 0.09
CA ARG A 67 45.42 3.48 -0.50
C ARG A 67 46.36 4.68 -0.33
N ILE A 68 45.85 5.91 -0.49
CA ILE A 68 46.60 7.15 -0.22
C ILE A 68 47.05 7.21 1.26
N LEU A 69 46.14 6.89 2.19
CA LEU A 69 46.48 6.87 3.62
C LEU A 69 47.53 5.81 3.96
N GLU A 70 47.45 4.62 3.35
CA GLU A 70 48.45 3.58 3.50
C GLU A 70 49.81 4.00 2.95
N TYR A 71 49.84 4.69 1.80
CA TYR A 71 51.06 5.22 1.22
C TYR A 71 51.78 6.17 2.18
N TYR A 72 51.07 7.17 2.71
CA TYR A 72 51.66 8.12 3.65
C TYR A 72 52.02 7.50 5.00
N SER A 73 51.35 6.43 5.44
CA SER A 73 51.72 5.71 6.67
C SER A 73 53.09 5.02 6.61
N ARG A 74 53.61 4.80 5.39
CA ARG A 74 54.90 4.14 5.14
C ARG A 74 56.04 5.15 4.92
N MET A 75 55.72 6.43 4.81
CA MET A 75 56.72 7.49 4.72
C MET A 75 57.42 7.65 6.08
N PRO A 76 58.75 7.81 6.12
CA PRO A 76 59.45 8.14 7.36
C PRO A 76 58.87 9.45 7.95
N GLU A 77 58.85 9.56 9.28
CA GLU A 77 58.44 10.80 9.96
C GLU A 77 59.33 11.95 9.48
N THR A 78 58.81 12.73 8.55
CA THR A 78 59.35 14.02 8.18
C THR A 78 58.56 15.06 8.97
N ASP A 79 59.24 16.02 9.59
CA ASP A 79 58.63 17.21 10.22
C ASP A 79 58.01 18.15 9.15
N ASP A 80 57.48 17.59 8.06
CA ASP A 80 56.89 18.30 6.95
C ASP A 80 55.41 18.58 7.25
N VAL A 81 55.15 19.84 7.59
CA VAL A 81 53.81 20.38 7.84
C VAL A 81 52.87 20.14 6.65
N ILE A 82 53.41 20.11 5.42
CA ILE A 82 52.63 19.89 4.20
C ILE A 82 52.13 18.45 4.16
N LEU A 83 53.02 17.48 4.40
CA LEU A 83 52.68 16.06 4.46
C LEU A 83 51.63 15.77 5.53
N SER A 84 51.78 16.37 6.71
CA SER A 84 50.79 16.25 7.80
C SER A 84 49.40 16.73 7.38
N ASN A 85 49.31 17.85 6.65
CA ASN A 85 48.04 18.38 6.15
C ASN A 85 47.40 17.45 5.10
N TYR A 86 48.19 16.85 4.21
CA TYR A 86 47.69 15.85 3.26
C TYR A 86 47.13 14.61 3.96
N VAL A 87 47.85 14.06 4.94
CA VAL A 87 47.38 12.91 5.73
C VAL A 87 46.07 13.23 6.44
N GLN A 88 45.96 14.40 7.08
CA GLN A 88 44.73 14.82 7.75
C GLN A 88 43.56 14.97 6.76
N THR A 89 43.82 15.57 5.59
CA THR A 89 42.80 15.77 4.55
C THR A 89 42.30 14.42 4.01
N SER A 90 43.21 13.50 3.70
CA SER A 90 42.85 12.14 3.26
C SER A 90 42.07 11.36 4.32
N ARG A 91 42.35 11.56 5.62
CA ARG A 91 41.57 10.95 6.70
C ARG A 91 40.13 11.48 6.73
N ILE A 92 39.96 12.79 6.56
CA ILE A 92 38.63 13.42 6.49
C ILE A 92 37.85 12.91 5.28
N ILE A 93 38.49 12.87 4.11
CA ILE A 93 37.88 12.37 2.86
C ILE A 93 37.45 10.91 3.02
N SER A 94 38.32 10.04 3.55
CA SER A 94 38.00 8.63 3.79
C SER A 94 36.80 8.46 4.74
N LEU A 95 36.74 9.23 5.83
CA LEU A 95 35.61 9.21 6.77
C LEU A 95 34.30 9.64 6.08
N LEU A 96 34.35 10.71 5.29
CA LEU A 96 33.18 11.21 4.54
C LEU A 96 32.68 10.18 3.52
N LEU A 97 33.58 9.55 2.77
CA LEU A 97 33.23 8.52 1.80
C LEU A 97 32.61 7.29 2.47
N THR A 98 33.13 6.88 3.63
CA THR A 98 32.56 5.80 4.43
C THR A 98 31.13 6.12 4.87
N HIS A 99 30.88 7.35 5.34
CA HIS A 99 29.53 7.78 5.72
C HIS A 99 28.58 7.80 4.51
N ILE A 100 29.03 8.30 3.36
CA ILE A 100 28.24 8.32 2.12
C ILE A 100 27.84 6.90 1.71
N LEU A 101 28.79 5.95 1.72
CA LEU A 101 28.52 4.55 1.41
C LEU A 101 27.48 3.94 2.37
N GLY A 102 27.63 4.17 3.68
CA GLY A 102 26.66 3.71 4.68
C GLY A 102 25.25 4.29 4.47
N ASP A 103 25.15 5.54 4.04
CA ASP A 103 23.85 6.16 3.74
C ASP A 103 23.23 5.67 2.43
N ILE A 104 24.06 5.34 1.42
CA ILE A 104 23.61 4.66 0.18
C ILE A 104 23.04 3.28 0.52
N GLU A 105 23.72 2.50 1.36
CA GLU A 105 23.24 1.18 1.78
C GLU A 105 21.90 1.27 2.52
N LYS A 106 21.77 2.21 3.47
CA LYS A 106 20.49 2.46 4.16
C LYS A 106 19.39 2.87 3.18
N LYS A 107 19.69 3.75 2.22
CA LYS A 107 18.73 4.17 1.20
C LYS A 107 18.28 2.99 0.34
N LEU A 108 19.18 2.10 -0.04
CA LEU A 108 18.85 0.88 -0.80
C LEU A 108 17.97 -0.07 0.02
N ALA A 109 18.29 -0.26 1.30
CA ALA A 109 17.48 -1.07 2.21
C ALA A 109 16.05 -0.51 2.36
N LEU A 110 15.93 0.80 2.62
CA LEU A 110 14.63 1.48 2.71
C LEU A 110 13.84 1.36 1.40
N ASN A 111 14.49 1.51 0.24
CA ASN A 111 13.82 1.39 -1.04
C ASN A 111 13.26 -0.03 -1.28
N ARG A 112 14.00 -1.07 -0.86
CA ARG A 112 13.50 -2.46 -0.91
C ARG A 112 12.28 -2.65 -0.01
N GLU A 113 12.30 -2.09 1.19
CA GLU A 113 11.17 -2.16 2.12
C GLU A 113 9.94 -1.44 1.56
N ILE A 114 10.12 -0.25 0.98
CA ILE A 114 9.05 0.49 0.30
C ILE A 114 8.43 -0.36 -0.82
N LEU A 115 9.26 -0.96 -1.69
CA LEU A 115 8.77 -1.81 -2.78
C LEU A 115 7.98 -3.04 -2.29
N LEU A 116 8.41 -3.65 -1.17
CA LEU A 116 7.65 -4.75 -0.56
C LEU A 116 6.32 -4.27 0.00
N ASN A 117 6.31 -3.14 0.70
CA ASN A 117 5.09 -2.56 1.25
C ASN A 117 4.11 -2.13 0.14
N GLU A 118 4.59 -1.57 -0.97
CA GLU A 118 3.76 -1.26 -2.13
C GLU A 118 3.09 -2.51 -2.72
N LYS A 119 3.81 -3.63 -2.81
CA LYS A 119 3.23 -4.92 -3.23
C LYS A 119 2.14 -5.38 -2.28
N LEU A 120 2.39 -5.35 -0.97
CA LEU A 120 1.40 -5.74 0.03
C LEU A 120 0.14 -4.86 -0.02
N ILE A 121 0.30 -3.55 -0.18
CA ILE A 121 -0.83 -2.62 -0.34
C ILE A 121 -1.66 -2.98 -1.59
N ASN A 122 -1.01 -3.29 -2.71
CA ASN A 122 -1.70 -3.68 -3.93
C ASN A 122 -2.48 -5.00 -3.76
N GLU A 123 -1.89 -6.00 -3.10
CA GLU A 123 -2.57 -7.26 -2.78
C GLU A 123 -3.78 -7.05 -1.87
N LEU A 124 -3.63 -6.22 -0.83
CA LEU A 124 -4.74 -5.84 0.06
C LEU A 124 -5.87 -5.13 -0.69
N ALA A 125 -5.54 -4.21 -1.61
CA ALA A 125 -6.54 -3.51 -2.42
C ALA A 125 -7.33 -4.46 -3.35
N VAL A 126 -6.68 -5.50 -3.89
CA VAL A 126 -7.35 -6.54 -4.68
C VAL A 126 -8.27 -7.38 -3.79
N SER A 127 -7.80 -7.76 -2.60
CA SER A 127 -8.59 -8.52 -1.62
C SER A 127 -9.82 -7.74 -1.15
N GLU A 128 -9.66 -6.44 -0.84
CA GLU A 128 -10.75 -5.55 -0.46
C GLU A 128 -11.84 -5.50 -1.54
N LYS A 129 -11.46 -5.29 -2.81
CA LYS A 129 -12.41 -5.30 -3.93
C LYS A 129 -13.16 -6.63 -4.05
N SER A 130 -12.49 -7.75 -3.81
CA SER A 130 -13.10 -9.08 -3.80
C SER A 130 -14.11 -9.23 -2.65
N LEU A 131 -13.76 -8.76 -1.46
CA LEU A 131 -14.63 -8.79 -0.28
C LEU A 131 -15.87 -7.92 -0.48
N ILE A 132 -15.72 -6.69 -1.02
CA ILE A 132 -16.85 -5.81 -1.33
C ILE A 132 -17.85 -6.52 -2.24
N LYS A 133 -17.38 -7.14 -3.34
CA LYS A 133 -18.24 -7.92 -4.25
C LYS A 133 -18.95 -9.08 -3.55
N LYS A 134 -18.26 -9.82 -2.68
CA LYS A 134 -18.88 -10.91 -1.91
C LYS A 134 -19.96 -10.39 -0.97
N THR A 135 -19.72 -9.26 -0.31
CA THR A 135 -20.69 -8.60 0.58
C THR A 135 -21.92 -8.13 -0.19
N GLU A 136 -21.76 -7.53 -1.38
CA GLU A 136 -22.88 -7.13 -2.23
C GLU A 136 -23.77 -8.33 -2.61
N ILE A 137 -23.16 -9.44 -3.03
CA ILE A 137 -23.89 -10.68 -3.37
C ILE A 137 -24.66 -11.21 -2.15
N GLN A 138 -24.03 -11.24 -0.98
CA GLN A 138 -24.68 -11.68 0.25
C GLN A 138 -25.84 -10.75 0.65
N ASN A 139 -25.67 -9.44 0.50
CA ASN A 139 -26.71 -8.46 0.79
C ASN A 139 -27.92 -8.63 -0.14
N ASN A 140 -27.69 -8.82 -1.45
CA ASN A 140 -28.76 -9.10 -2.41
C ASN A 140 -29.52 -10.40 -2.10
N LYS A 141 -28.81 -11.42 -1.62
CA LYS A 141 -29.46 -12.67 -1.16
C LYS A 141 -30.31 -12.43 0.09
N LEU A 142 -29.81 -11.62 1.03
CA LEU A 142 -30.52 -11.28 2.26
C LEU A 142 -31.79 -10.47 1.97
N THR A 143 -31.74 -9.49 1.07
CA THR A 143 -32.91 -8.71 0.66
C THR A 143 -33.96 -9.59 -0.03
N GLY A 144 -33.53 -10.50 -0.91
CA GLY A 144 -34.43 -11.48 -1.52
C GLY A 144 -35.12 -12.40 -0.51
N LEU A 145 -34.37 -12.90 0.48
CA LEU A 145 -34.94 -13.69 1.59
C LEU A 145 -35.90 -12.87 2.45
N SER A 146 -35.56 -11.61 2.75
CA SER A 146 -36.42 -10.71 3.51
C SER A 146 -37.77 -10.47 2.82
N LEU A 147 -37.77 -10.27 1.50
CA LEU A 147 -39.01 -10.16 0.70
C LEU A 147 -39.83 -11.44 0.80
N LYS A 148 -39.20 -12.61 0.62
CA LYS A 148 -39.89 -13.90 0.71
C LYS A 148 -40.52 -14.13 2.09
N ILE A 149 -39.84 -13.73 3.16
CA ILE A 149 -40.39 -13.80 4.53
C ILE A 149 -41.64 -12.93 4.65
N LYS A 150 -41.63 -11.69 4.15
CA LYS A 150 -42.81 -10.82 4.17
C LYS A 150 -44.00 -11.43 3.43
N THR A 151 -43.77 -12.00 2.24
CA THR A 151 -44.83 -12.69 1.49
C THR A 151 -45.41 -13.85 2.28
N LEU A 152 -44.56 -14.68 2.90
CA LEU A 152 -45.01 -15.80 3.74
C LEU A 152 -45.76 -15.32 5.00
N GLU A 153 -45.37 -14.20 5.60
CA GLU A 153 -46.10 -13.60 6.73
C GLU A 153 -47.50 -13.13 6.33
N ASP A 154 -47.64 -12.53 5.15
CA ASP A 154 -48.94 -12.08 4.64
C ASP A 154 -49.85 -13.25 4.25
N GLU A 155 -49.29 -14.29 3.59
CA GLU A 155 -50.01 -15.55 3.32
C GLU A 155 -50.47 -16.22 4.61
N LYS A 156 -49.62 -16.27 5.64
CA LYS A 156 -49.97 -16.81 6.96
C LYS A 156 -51.15 -16.05 7.57
N LYS A 157 -51.16 -14.71 7.53
CA LYS A 157 -52.29 -13.90 8.03
C LYS A 157 -53.57 -14.17 7.25
N LEU A 158 -53.48 -14.29 5.93
CA LEU A 158 -54.62 -14.62 5.08
C LEU A 158 -55.23 -15.98 5.45
N LEU A 159 -54.39 -17.01 5.58
CA LEU A 159 -54.81 -18.36 5.97
C LEU A 159 -55.43 -18.38 7.37
N GLN A 160 -54.85 -17.65 8.33
CA GLN A 160 -55.43 -17.51 9.68
C GLN A 160 -56.83 -16.90 9.64
N ASN A 161 -57.04 -15.87 8.81
CA ASN A 161 -58.36 -15.26 8.62
C ASN A 161 -59.36 -16.23 7.98
N GLN A 162 -58.93 -17.00 6.98
CA GLN A 162 -59.77 -18.03 6.35
C GLN A 162 -60.18 -19.12 7.34
N ILE A 163 -59.24 -19.60 8.16
CA ILE A 163 -59.53 -20.58 9.23
C ILE A 163 -60.54 -20.02 10.22
N LYS A 164 -60.41 -18.75 10.62
CA LYS A 164 -61.36 -18.12 11.55
C LYS A 164 -62.79 -18.09 10.96
N ARG A 165 -62.93 -17.70 9.69
CA ARG A 165 -64.23 -17.69 8.99
C ARG A 165 -64.82 -19.10 8.87
N LEU A 166 -64.01 -20.10 8.54
CA LEU A 166 -64.47 -21.50 8.47
C LEU A 166 -64.99 -22.00 9.82
N LYS A 167 -64.29 -21.68 10.92
CA LYS A 167 -64.78 -22.00 12.28
C LYS A 167 -66.12 -21.33 12.60
N GLU A 168 -66.31 -20.08 12.18
CA GLU A 168 -67.58 -19.37 12.36
C GLU A 168 -68.72 -20.00 11.55
N ILE A 169 -68.45 -20.52 10.35
CA ILE A 169 -69.44 -21.25 9.54
C ILE A 169 -69.77 -22.60 10.19
N ASP A 170 -68.76 -23.35 10.61
CA ASP A 170 -68.93 -24.65 11.28
C ASP A 170 -69.79 -24.53 12.54
N LEU A 171 -69.50 -23.54 13.40
CA LEU A 171 -70.26 -23.21 14.60
C LEU A 171 -71.70 -22.71 14.34
N ASN A 172 -72.00 -22.21 13.15
CA ASN A 172 -73.34 -21.75 12.76
C ASN A 172 -74.14 -22.80 11.97
N SER A 173 -73.51 -23.89 11.52
CA SER A 173 -74.17 -24.96 10.78
C SER A 173 -75.20 -25.74 11.62
N ASP A 174 -75.00 -25.79 12.93
CA ASP A 174 -75.93 -26.44 13.87
C ASP A 174 -77.22 -25.64 14.14
N LYS A 175 -77.31 -24.37 13.71
CA LYS A 175 -78.49 -23.52 13.96
C LYS A 175 -79.53 -23.51 12.83
N THR A 176 -79.27 -24.13 11.68
CA THR A 176 -80.18 -24.09 10.51
C THR A 176 -80.72 -25.45 10.07
N MET A 177 -80.36 -26.56 10.74
CA MET A 177 -80.99 -27.87 10.55
C MET A 177 -82.35 -27.94 11.27
N GLY A 178 -83.36 -27.26 10.71
CA GLY A 178 -84.68 -27.18 11.31
C GLY A 178 -85.82 -26.98 10.31
N LYS A 179 -85.97 -27.89 9.33
CA LYS A 179 -87.24 -28.49 8.86
C LYS A 179 -87.06 -29.22 7.50
N PRO A 180 -87.55 -30.47 7.36
CA PRO A 180 -87.67 -31.13 6.06
C PRO A 180 -89.04 -30.89 5.42
N GLY A 181 -89.04 -30.76 4.08
CA GLY A 181 -90.14 -31.12 3.19
C GLY A 181 -90.69 -29.99 2.30
N PRO A 182 -91.30 -30.28 1.12
CA PRO A 182 -91.44 -31.57 0.43
C PRO A 182 -90.89 -31.57 -1.02
N GLU A 183 -91.02 -32.73 -1.64
CA GLU A 183 -90.44 -33.20 -2.91
C GLU A 183 -90.87 -32.45 -4.19
N GLY A 184 -89.95 -32.44 -5.17
CA GLY A 184 -90.23 -32.60 -6.60
C GLY A 184 -89.76 -31.47 -7.54
N PRO A 185 -89.56 -31.70 -8.86
CA PRO A 185 -89.34 -32.95 -9.59
C PRO A 185 -87.97 -33.02 -10.31
N LYS A 186 -87.61 -34.25 -10.71
CA LYS A 186 -86.43 -34.63 -11.49
C LYS A 186 -86.33 -33.87 -12.83
N TYR A 187 -85.16 -33.30 -13.10
CA TYR A 187 -84.67 -33.10 -14.47
C TYR A 187 -83.22 -33.59 -14.60
N LYS A 188 -83.01 -34.41 -15.62
CA LYS A 188 -81.75 -35.02 -16.07
C LYS A 188 -80.92 -34.03 -16.91
N ALA A 189 -79.70 -34.48 -17.21
CA ALA A 189 -78.75 -34.03 -18.24
C ALA A 189 -77.84 -32.89 -17.80
N GLU A 190 -76.52 -32.90 -18.01
CA GLU A 190 -75.68 -33.73 -18.89
C GLU A 190 -74.22 -33.60 -18.42
N GLU A 191 -73.43 -34.64 -18.63
CA GLU A 191 -71.97 -34.63 -18.44
C GLU A 191 -71.32 -33.56 -19.31
N PHE A 192 -70.45 -32.74 -18.72
CA PHE A 192 -69.46 -31.99 -19.48
C PHE A 192 -68.10 -32.10 -18.78
N MET A 193 -67.30 -33.08 -19.21
CA MET A 193 -65.86 -33.05 -18.99
C MET A 193 -65.19 -32.18 -20.05
N PRO A 194 -64.27 -31.29 -19.68
CA PRO A 194 -63.13 -30.97 -20.52
C PRO A 194 -61.88 -31.69 -20.01
N LYS A 195 -61.20 -32.27 -20.99
CA LYS A 195 -60.00 -33.08 -20.91
C LYS A 195 -58.83 -32.34 -20.27
N SER A 196 -58.01 -33.10 -19.56
CA SER A 196 -56.60 -32.80 -19.38
C SER A 196 -55.91 -32.80 -20.74
N ASP A 197 -55.27 -31.69 -21.08
CA ASP A 197 -54.20 -31.67 -22.08
C ASP A 197 -52.92 -31.16 -21.40
N ASN A 198 -51.95 -32.08 -21.32
CA ASN A 198 -50.51 -31.97 -21.59
C ASN A 198 -49.88 -30.57 -21.48
N GLY A 199 -48.76 -30.40 -20.79
CA GLY A 199 -47.54 -31.19 -20.98
C GLY A 199 -46.69 -30.55 -22.07
N LEU A 200 -45.81 -29.63 -21.65
CA LEU A 200 -44.46 -29.34 -22.15
C LEU A 200 -43.83 -28.21 -21.31
#